data_AF-A0A351WQN2-F1
#
_entry.id   AF-A0A351WQN2-F1
#
_cell.length_a   1.000
_cell.length_b   1.000
_cell.length_c   1.000
_cell.angle_alpha   90.00
_cell.angle_beta   90.00
_cell.angle_gamma   90.00
#
_symmetry.space_group_name_H-M   'P 1'
#
loop_
_entity.id
_entity.type
_entity.pdbx_description
1 polymer ?
#
loop_
_entity_poly.entity_id
_entity_poly.type
_entity_poly.pdbx_seq_one_letter_code
_entity_poly.pdbx_strand_id
1 'polypeptide(L)'
;MKTLGMTILFLALYWHPADCGATEIYARQTGKSCQVCHVDPAGGGELTAAGKEFAASRAALPAAGSEAPRVTTAGRILRFVAGYLHLLTAILWFGTILYVHLVLKPAYAAGGLPRGEVRVGVGSMIVMGATGVILTHYRVASPELLLQTRFGQLLLAKIFLYLVMVFSALYVVLFIGPKLKAKRREAVALPTGKEFTPEELASCDGKQGRPAYFGYGGKLYDVAASRLWKQGVHMGRHNAGEDLTEALKYAPHGFEKVALMPEVGTLSLQTQRKAPLHERVFFFMAYMNLSIVFLVVLILALWRWS
;
A
#
# COMPACT_ATOMS: atom_id res chain seq x y z
N MET A 1 -1.33 19.57 11.71
CA MET A 1 -1.60 19.32 13.15
C MET A 1 -3.06 18.94 13.44
N LYS A 2 -4.07 19.54 12.79
CA LYS A 2 -5.50 19.20 13.06
C LYS A 2 -5.96 17.82 12.55
N THR A 3 -5.30 17.23 11.55
CA THR A 3 -5.62 15.88 11.04
C THR A 3 -4.97 14.75 11.82
N LEU A 4 -3.83 15.01 12.49
CA LEU A 4 -3.14 14.01 13.32
C LEU A 4 -3.91 13.73 14.63
N GLY A 5 -4.61 14.74 15.16
CA GLY A 5 -5.45 14.60 16.35
C GLY A 5 -6.66 13.69 16.12
N MET A 6 -7.22 13.64 14.90
CA MET A 6 -8.41 12.83 14.62
C MET A 6 -8.07 11.34 14.43
N THR A 7 -6.86 11.02 13.97
CA THR A 7 -6.36 9.63 13.87
C THR A 7 -5.94 9.10 15.23
N ILE A 8 -5.35 9.94 16.09
CA ILE A 8 -4.99 9.57 17.48
C ILE A 8 -6.25 9.42 18.33
N LEU A 9 -7.30 10.23 18.12
CA LEU A 9 -8.57 10.08 18.84
C LEU A 9 -9.32 8.78 18.47
N PHE A 10 -9.22 8.32 17.22
CA PHE A 10 -9.76 7.02 16.81
C PHE A 10 -8.95 5.82 17.37
N LEU A 11 -7.64 5.97 17.57
CA LEU A 11 -6.80 4.97 18.22
C LEU A 11 -6.96 4.97 19.76
N ALA A 12 -7.22 6.13 20.36
CA ALA A 12 -7.46 6.27 21.80
C ALA A 12 -8.83 5.72 22.22
N LEU A 13 -9.85 5.78 21.35
CA LEU A 13 -11.15 5.14 21.59
C LEU A 13 -11.10 3.60 21.52
N TYR A 14 -10.01 3.02 21.01
CA TYR A 14 -9.69 1.59 21.09
C TYR A 14 -8.75 1.24 22.26
N TRP A 15 -8.30 2.23 23.03
CA TRP A 15 -7.42 2.05 24.19
C TRP A 15 -8.18 2.02 25.52
N HIS A 16 -9.50 1.85 25.49
CA HIS A 16 -10.12 1.28 26.67
C HIS A 16 -9.63 -0.16 26.77
N PRO A 17 -8.98 -0.58 27.88
CA PRO A 17 -8.95 -1.99 28.21
C PRO A 17 -10.40 -2.38 28.48
N ALA A 18 -11.15 -2.65 27.42
CA ALA A 18 -12.36 -3.43 27.54
C ALA A 18 -11.89 -4.76 28.13
N ASP A 19 -12.47 -5.15 29.25
CA ASP A 19 -12.22 -6.45 29.84
C ASP A 19 -12.31 -7.52 28.75
N CYS A 20 -11.29 -8.36 28.69
CA CYS A 20 -11.13 -9.36 27.66
C CYS A 20 -12.10 -10.52 27.84
N GLY A 21 -13.30 -10.35 27.29
CA GLY A 21 -14.27 -11.41 27.09
C GLY A 21 -13.83 -12.42 26.03
N ALA A 22 -12.84 -13.26 26.34
CA ALA A 22 -12.73 -14.60 25.77
C ALA A 22 -12.08 -15.50 26.82
N THR A 23 -12.87 -16.43 27.37
CA THR A 23 -12.64 -17.37 28.51
C THR A 23 -13.05 -16.92 29.92
N GLU A 24 -13.19 -15.62 30.21
CA GLU A 24 -13.60 -15.16 31.55
C GLU A 24 -15.01 -15.60 31.99
N ILE A 25 -15.95 -15.86 31.09
CA ILE A 25 -17.36 -16.12 31.49
C ILE A 25 -17.47 -17.44 32.26
N TYR A 26 -16.81 -18.51 31.80
CA TYR A 26 -16.80 -19.79 32.51
C TYR A 26 -15.94 -19.71 33.79
N ALA A 27 -14.79 -19.02 33.73
CA ALA A 27 -13.93 -18.76 34.89
C ALA A 27 -14.67 -17.94 35.98
N ARG A 28 -15.45 -16.93 35.61
CA ARG A 28 -16.30 -16.13 36.52
C ARG A 28 -17.47 -16.93 37.07
N GLN A 29 -18.13 -17.75 36.25
CA GLN A 29 -19.23 -18.61 36.70
C GLN A 29 -18.77 -19.70 37.66
N THR A 30 -17.54 -20.20 37.49
CA THR A 30 -16.98 -21.30 38.30
C THR A 30 -16.01 -20.83 39.39
N GLY A 31 -15.61 -19.56 39.39
CA GLY A 31 -14.56 -19.01 40.27
C GLY A 31 -13.15 -19.55 40.00
N LYS A 32 -12.92 -20.22 38.87
CA LYS A 32 -11.64 -20.90 38.57
C LYS A 32 -10.76 -20.07 37.63
N SER A 33 -9.48 -19.94 37.98
CA SER A 33 -8.46 -19.25 37.16
C SER A 33 -8.10 -20.00 35.87
N CYS A 34 -7.64 -19.31 34.83
CA CYS A 34 -7.28 -19.88 33.52
C CYS A 34 -6.23 -21.01 33.57
N GLN A 35 -5.31 -20.98 34.54
CA GLN A 35 -4.31 -22.04 34.79
C GLN A 35 -4.91 -23.42 35.11
N VAL A 36 -6.20 -23.48 35.45
CA VAL A 36 -6.89 -24.76 35.68
C VAL A 36 -7.04 -25.52 34.37
N CYS A 37 -7.28 -24.83 33.25
CA CYS A 37 -7.51 -25.44 31.95
C CYS A 37 -6.28 -25.35 31.02
N HIS A 38 -5.48 -24.29 31.14
CA HIS A 38 -4.31 -24.04 30.30
C HIS A 38 -3.03 -24.11 31.12
N VAL A 39 -1.99 -24.70 30.54
CA VAL A 39 -0.63 -24.70 31.13
C VAL A 39 -0.09 -23.27 31.21
N ASP A 40 -0.43 -22.42 30.24
CA ASP A 40 -0.11 -21.01 30.26
C ASP A 40 -1.27 -20.20 30.89
N PRO A 41 -1.07 -19.55 32.05
CA PRO A 41 -2.07 -18.70 32.69
C PRO A 41 -2.43 -17.45 31.88
N ALA A 42 -1.61 -17.03 30.91
CA ALA A 42 -1.93 -15.93 29.99
C ALA A 42 -2.93 -16.35 28.88
N GLY A 43 -3.25 -17.64 28.77
CA GLY A 43 -4.26 -18.17 27.84
C GLY A 43 -3.72 -18.50 26.44
N GLY A 44 -4.34 -19.49 25.78
CA GLY A 44 -4.02 -19.86 24.41
C GLY A 44 -2.77 -20.74 24.25
N GLY A 45 -2.70 -21.85 24.99
CA GLY A 45 -1.62 -22.82 24.90
C GLY A 45 -2.07 -24.26 25.16
N GLU A 46 -1.11 -25.14 25.46
CA GLU A 46 -1.38 -26.53 25.81
C GLU A 46 -2.35 -26.65 27.00
N LEU A 47 -3.24 -27.63 26.95
CA LEU A 47 -4.21 -27.89 28.01
C LEU A 47 -3.56 -28.71 29.14
N THR A 48 -3.92 -28.37 30.38
CA THR A 48 -3.65 -29.23 31.54
C THR A 48 -4.46 -30.54 31.41
N ALA A 49 -4.18 -31.53 32.26
CA ALA A 49 -4.98 -32.76 32.30
C ALA A 49 -6.48 -32.45 32.53
N ALA A 50 -6.79 -31.54 33.47
CA ALA A 50 -8.15 -31.09 33.74
C ALA A 50 -8.80 -30.36 32.54
N GLY A 51 -8.02 -29.55 31.81
CA GLY A 51 -8.48 -28.92 30.57
C GLY A 51 -8.78 -29.94 29.46
N LYS A 52 -7.94 -30.98 29.32
CA LYS A 52 -8.14 -32.09 28.36
C LYS A 52 -9.38 -32.92 28.70
N GLU A 53 -9.60 -33.22 29.98
CA GLU A 53 -10.78 -33.94 30.46
C GLU A 53 -12.07 -33.14 30.26
N PHE A 54 -12.07 -31.84 30.55
CA PHE A 54 -13.24 -30.98 30.32
C PHE A 54 -13.58 -30.85 28.83
N ALA A 55 -12.57 -30.76 27.96
CA ALA A 55 -12.78 -30.79 26.52
C ALA A 55 -13.38 -32.13 26.07
N ALA A 56 -12.90 -33.25 26.61
CA ALA A 56 -13.44 -34.58 26.35
C ALA A 56 -14.88 -34.76 26.87
N SER A 57 -15.21 -34.21 28.05
CA SER A 57 -16.57 -34.28 28.62
C SER A 57 -17.58 -33.49 27.78
N ARG A 58 -17.16 -32.40 27.14
CA ARG A 58 -18.01 -31.68 26.18
C ARG A 58 -18.16 -32.44 24.85
N ALA A 59 -17.15 -33.19 24.44
CA ALA A 59 -17.23 -34.06 23.26
C ALA A 59 -18.13 -35.28 23.48
N ALA A 60 -18.31 -35.71 24.74
CA ALA A 60 -19.14 -36.84 25.13
C ALA A 60 -20.63 -36.50 25.36
N LEU A 61 -21.01 -35.22 25.40
CA LEU A 61 -22.41 -34.83 25.33
C LEU A 61 -22.94 -35.24 23.94
N PRO A 62 -24.10 -35.91 23.84
CA PRO A 62 -24.70 -36.19 22.54
C PRO A 62 -24.98 -34.85 21.86
N ALA A 63 -24.13 -34.51 20.90
CA ALA A 63 -24.33 -33.36 20.06
C ALA A 63 -25.66 -33.59 19.35
N ALA A 64 -26.68 -32.81 19.69
CA ALA A 64 -27.80 -32.60 18.80
C ALA A 64 -27.22 -31.95 17.51
N GLY A 65 -26.79 -32.79 16.57
CA GLY A 65 -26.44 -32.42 15.20
C GLY A 65 -25.06 -31.80 14.93
N SER A 66 -23.99 -32.13 15.65
CA SER A 66 -22.63 -31.68 15.25
C SER A 66 -21.61 -32.81 15.10
N GLU A 67 -21.71 -33.57 14.01
CA GLU A 67 -20.48 -34.09 13.39
C GLU A 67 -19.69 -32.88 12.89
N ALA A 68 -18.57 -32.56 13.54
CA ALA A 68 -17.63 -31.60 12.96
C ALA A 68 -17.28 -32.09 11.55
N PRO A 69 -17.38 -31.27 10.49
CA PRO A 69 -17.12 -31.73 9.14
C PRO A 69 -15.68 -32.25 9.08
N ARG A 70 -15.50 -33.56 8.80
CA ARG A 70 -14.17 -34.12 8.57
C ARG A 70 -13.58 -33.44 7.34
N VAL A 71 -12.71 -32.46 7.54
CA VAL A 71 -12.01 -31.77 6.44
C VAL A 71 -11.26 -32.83 5.63
N THR A 72 -11.69 -33.01 4.39
CA THR A 72 -11.10 -33.99 3.48
C THR A 72 -9.61 -33.70 3.26
N THR A 73 -8.83 -34.70 2.86
CA THR A 73 -7.41 -34.50 2.52
C THR A 73 -7.25 -33.39 1.47
N ALA A 74 -8.16 -33.31 0.50
CA ALA A 74 -8.23 -32.22 -0.47
C ALA A 74 -8.46 -30.85 0.19
N GLY A 75 -9.36 -30.75 1.18
CA GLY A 75 -9.59 -29.51 1.93
C GLY A 75 -8.37 -29.05 2.73
N ARG A 76 -7.60 -29.99 3.31
CA ARG A 76 -6.33 -29.68 3.99
C ARG A 76 -5.28 -29.13 3.03
N ILE A 77 -5.12 -29.76 1.85
CA ILE A 77 -4.20 -29.29 0.80
C ILE A 77 -4.62 -27.90 0.33
N LEU A 78 -5.91 -27.69 0.03
CA LEU A 78 -6.42 -26.39 -0.42
C LEU A 78 -6.15 -25.30 0.61
N ARG A 79 -6.42 -25.56 1.90
CA ARG A 79 -6.13 -24.61 2.98
C ARG A 79 -4.65 -24.28 3.07
N PHE A 80 -3.77 -25.27 2.95
CA PHE A 80 -2.32 -25.06 2.97
C PHE A 80 -1.87 -24.20 1.78
N VAL A 81 -2.28 -24.55 0.56
CA VAL A 81 -1.94 -23.81 -0.66
C VAL A 81 -2.46 -22.37 -0.59
N ALA A 82 -3.72 -22.18 -0.17
CA ALA A 82 -4.29 -20.86 0.02
C ALA A 82 -3.51 -20.05 1.07
N GLY A 83 -3.11 -20.68 2.18
CA GLY A 83 -2.28 -20.07 3.22
C GLY A 83 -0.92 -19.61 2.70
N TYR A 84 -0.23 -20.48 1.96
CA TYR A 84 1.07 -20.19 1.36
C TYR A 84 0.97 -19.04 0.35
N LEU A 85 0.00 -19.11 -0.56
CA LEU A 85 -0.21 -18.05 -1.57
C LEU A 85 -0.60 -16.72 -0.91
N HIS A 86 -1.42 -16.74 0.14
CA HIS A 86 -1.79 -15.53 0.88
C HIS A 86 -0.57 -14.88 1.52
N LEU A 87 0.26 -15.67 2.22
CA LEU A 87 1.45 -15.15 2.89
C LEU A 87 2.48 -14.61 1.90
N LEU A 88 2.79 -15.37 0.85
CA LEU A 88 3.72 -14.95 -0.20
C LEU A 88 3.26 -13.65 -0.86
N THR A 89 1.99 -13.58 -1.24
CA THR A 89 1.42 -12.38 -1.87
C THR A 89 1.41 -11.20 -0.90
N ALA A 90 1.12 -11.41 0.39
CA ALA A 90 1.16 -10.37 1.40
C ALA A 90 2.56 -9.76 1.56
N ILE A 91 3.61 -10.60 1.58
CA ILE A 91 5.01 -10.14 1.65
C ILE A 91 5.35 -9.28 0.44
N LEU A 92 5.06 -9.78 -0.76
CA LEU A 92 5.34 -9.05 -2.01
C LEU A 92 4.55 -7.74 -2.09
N TRP A 93 3.28 -7.77 -1.70
CA TRP A 93 2.41 -6.60 -1.76
C TRP A 93 2.82 -5.53 -0.76
N PHE A 94 3.11 -5.93 0.49
CA PHE A 94 3.64 -5.04 1.53
C PHE A 94 4.98 -4.42 1.09
N GLY A 95 5.91 -5.24 0.61
CA GLY A 95 7.20 -4.80 0.12
C GLY A 95 7.07 -3.81 -1.05
N THR A 96 6.15 -4.07 -1.98
CA THR A 96 5.90 -3.16 -3.11
C THR A 96 5.34 -1.83 -2.66
N ILE A 97 4.38 -1.82 -1.73
CA ILE A 97 3.83 -0.57 -1.18
C ILE A 97 4.94 0.23 -0.51
N LEU A 98 5.75 -0.38 0.37
CA LEU A 98 6.86 0.33 1.01
C LEU A 98 7.89 0.84 0.00
N TYR A 99 8.29 0.01 -0.97
CA TYR A 99 9.27 0.38 -1.99
C TYR A 99 8.81 1.59 -2.81
N VAL A 100 7.57 1.57 -3.29
CA VAL A 100 7.02 2.69 -4.08
C VAL A 100 6.94 3.98 -3.25
N HIS A 101 6.57 3.91 -1.97
CA HIS A 101 6.33 5.12 -1.16
C HIS A 101 7.61 5.68 -0.53
N LEU A 102 8.53 4.81 -0.10
CA LEU A 102 9.78 5.21 0.57
C LEU A 102 10.92 5.46 -0.42
N VAL A 103 11.02 4.65 -1.48
CA VAL A 103 12.14 4.71 -2.44
C VAL A 103 11.75 5.52 -3.66
N LEU A 104 10.71 5.09 -4.40
CA LEU A 104 10.33 5.76 -5.65
C LEU A 104 9.60 7.09 -5.43
N LYS A 105 8.97 7.25 -4.26
CA LYS A 105 8.04 8.33 -3.89
C LYS A 105 6.80 8.36 -4.81
N PRO A 106 5.65 8.88 -4.35
CA PRO A 106 4.45 8.89 -5.19
C PRO A 106 4.59 9.75 -6.46
N ALA A 107 5.55 10.67 -6.50
CA ALA A 107 5.89 11.46 -7.69
C ALA A 107 6.29 10.59 -8.90
N TYR A 108 6.88 9.41 -8.69
CA TYR A 108 7.18 8.44 -9.75
C TYR A 108 5.94 8.09 -10.58
N ALA A 109 4.78 7.99 -9.94
CA ALA A 109 3.51 7.60 -10.56
C ALA A 109 2.66 8.79 -11.03
N ALA A 110 3.06 10.03 -10.76
CA ALA A 110 2.34 11.24 -11.19
C ALA A 110 2.24 11.32 -12.72
N GLY A 111 3.21 10.73 -13.44
CA GLY A 111 3.21 10.62 -14.90
C GLY A 111 2.36 9.48 -15.48
N GLY A 112 1.61 8.75 -14.64
CA GLY A 112 0.84 7.56 -14.97
C GLY A 112 1.57 6.25 -14.62
N LEU A 113 0.81 5.23 -14.21
CA LEU A 113 1.35 3.93 -13.79
C LEU A 113 1.72 3.04 -14.99
N PRO A 114 2.92 2.42 -15.02
CA PRO A 114 3.29 1.44 -16.04
C PRO A 114 2.33 0.25 -16.09
N ARG A 115 2.02 -0.24 -17.30
CA ARG A 115 1.10 -1.37 -17.50
C ARG A 115 1.55 -2.66 -16.79
N GLY A 116 2.86 -2.88 -16.65
CA GLY A 116 3.41 -4.02 -15.93
C GLY A 116 3.03 -3.97 -14.45
N GLU A 117 3.30 -2.84 -13.80
CA GLU A 117 3.04 -2.63 -12.37
C GLU A 117 1.55 -2.68 -12.04
N VAL A 118 0.69 -2.10 -12.89
CA VAL A 118 -0.76 -2.18 -12.70
C VAL A 118 -1.24 -3.62 -12.77
N ARG A 119 -0.75 -4.42 -13.73
CA ARG A 119 -1.12 -5.85 -13.84
C ARG A 119 -0.69 -6.64 -12.61
N VAL A 120 0.53 -6.40 -12.11
CA VAL A 120 1.03 -7.05 -10.89
C VAL A 120 0.16 -6.65 -9.70
N GLY A 121 -0.11 -5.35 -9.52
CA GLY A 121 -0.95 -4.86 -8.42
C GLY A 121 -2.36 -5.45 -8.44
N VAL A 122 -3.04 -5.44 -9.59
CA VAL A 122 -4.39 -6.01 -9.73
C VAL A 122 -4.37 -7.53 -9.51
N GLY A 123 -3.37 -8.25 -10.04
CA GLY A 123 -3.19 -9.67 -9.80
C GLY A 123 -3.03 -10.00 -8.32
N SER A 124 -2.18 -9.25 -7.60
CA SER A 124 -1.98 -9.41 -6.16
C SER A 124 -3.27 -9.17 -5.36
N MET A 125 -4.07 -8.15 -5.71
CA MET A 125 -5.36 -7.91 -5.05
C MET A 125 -6.32 -9.09 -5.25
N ILE A 126 -6.41 -9.65 -6.46
CA ILE A 126 -7.28 -10.81 -6.72
C ILE A 126 -6.83 -12.01 -5.89
N VAL A 127 -5.53 -12.33 -5.89
CA VAL A 127 -4.99 -13.47 -5.12
C VAL A 127 -5.20 -13.28 -3.63
N MET A 128 -4.94 -12.09 -3.08
CA MET A 128 -5.16 -11.78 -1.66
C MET A 128 -6.63 -11.91 -1.26
N GLY A 129 -7.54 -11.39 -2.09
CA GLY A 129 -8.99 -11.49 -1.85
C GLY A 129 -9.48 -12.93 -1.88
N ALA A 130 -9.14 -13.69 -2.94
CA ALA A 130 -9.57 -15.07 -3.09
C ALA A 130 -9.02 -15.97 -1.97
N THR A 131 -7.71 -15.90 -1.71
CA THR A 131 -7.09 -16.68 -0.62
C THR A 131 -7.60 -16.25 0.75
N GLY A 132 -7.85 -14.94 0.98
CA GLY A 132 -8.42 -14.42 2.21
C GLY A 132 -9.84 -14.96 2.49
N VAL A 133 -10.69 -15.02 1.46
CA VAL A 133 -12.04 -15.62 1.56
C VAL A 133 -11.95 -17.10 1.89
N ILE A 134 -11.10 -17.86 1.19
CA ILE A 134 -10.90 -19.29 1.45
C ILE A 134 -10.44 -19.51 2.89
N LEU A 135 -9.41 -18.79 3.34
CA LEU A 135 -8.87 -18.93 4.70
C LEU A 135 -9.88 -18.52 5.77
N THR A 136 -10.67 -17.49 5.52
CA THR A 136 -11.74 -17.05 6.43
C THR A 136 -12.80 -18.14 6.57
N HIS A 137 -13.26 -18.72 5.46
CA HIS A 137 -14.21 -19.83 5.45
C HIS A 137 -13.69 -21.05 6.24
N TYR A 138 -12.40 -21.39 6.10
CA TYR A 138 -11.79 -22.50 6.86
C TYR A 138 -11.50 -22.18 8.33
N ARG A 139 -11.55 -20.90 8.72
CA ARG A 139 -11.22 -20.44 10.08
C ARG A 139 -12.47 -20.12 10.90
N VAL A 140 -13.54 -19.67 10.25
CA VAL A 140 -14.76 -19.16 10.87
C VAL A 140 -15.92 -20.11 10.57
N ALA A 141 -16.39 -20.81 11.59
CA ALA A 141 -17.45 -21.80 11.44
C ALA A 141 -18.87 -21.18 11.37
N SER A 142 -19.06 -19.98 11.91
CA SER A 142 -20.36 -19.32 11.89
C SER A 142 -20.23 -17.78 11.87
N PRO A 143 -21.19 -17.05 11.27
CA PRO A 143 -21.17 -15.58 11.21
C PRO A 143 -21.25 -14.92 12.59
N GLU A 144 -21.89 -15.54 13.56
CA GLU A 144 -22.05 -15.00 14.92
C GLU A 144 -20.68 -14.87 15.62
N LEU A 145 -19.78 -15.81 15.33
CA LEU A 145 -18.40 -15.78 15.84
C LEU A 145 -17.61 -14.57 15.31
N LEU A 146 -17.97 -14.00 14.15
CA LEU A 146 -17.30 -12.80 13.63
C LEU A 146 -17.63 -11.55 14.45
N LEU A 147 -18.86 -11.44 14.95
CA LEU A 147 -19.33 -10.23 15.62
C LEU A 147 -19.10 -10.30 17.13
N GLN A 148 -19.20 -11.49 17.72
CA GLN A 148 -19.15 -11.66 19.17
C GLN A 148 -17.75 -11.91 19.71
N THR A 149 -16.81 -12.40 18.90
CA THR A 149 -15.46 -12.70 19.35
C THR A 149 -14.48 -11.58 19.00
N ARG A 150 -13.49 -11.35 19.87
CA ARG A 150 -12.37 -10.42 19.60
C ARG A 150 -11.63 -10.76 18.31
N PHE A 151 -11.36 -12.05 18.11
CA PHE A 151 -10.75 -12.55 16.88
C PHE A 151 -11.57 -12.16 15.64
N GLY A 152 -12.90 -12.34 15.70
CA GLY A 152 -13.82 -11.97 14.64
C GLY A 152 -13.83 -10.47 14.35
N GLN A 153 -13.87 -9.64 15.40
CA GLN A 153 -13.84 -8.19 15.28
C GLN A 153 -12.54 -7.68 14.65
N LEU A 154 -11.39 -8.21 15.07
CA LEU A 154 -10.09 -7.88 14.47
C LEU A 154 -10.00 -8.35 13.01
N LEU A 155 -10.55 -9.53 12.69
CA LEU A 155 -10.63 -10.02 11.32
C LEU A 155 -11.51 -9.11 10.44
N LEU A 156 -12.67 -8.70 10.93
CA LEU A 156 -13.56 -7.76 10.24
C LEU A 156 -12.89 -6.41 10.01
N ALA A 157 -12.19 -5.88 11.03
CA ALA A 157 -11.42 -4.64 10.89
C ALA A 157 -10.34 -4.79 9.81
N LYS A 158 -9.61 -5.91 9.78
CA LYS A 158 -8.62 -6.21 8.73
C LYS A 158 -9.26 -6.29 7.33
N ILE A 159 -10.40 -6.97 7.21
CA ILE A 159 -11.13 -7.09 5.94
C ILE A 159 -11.60 -5.72 5.47
N PHE A 160 -12.16 -4.90 6.36
CA PHE A 160 -12.58 -3.54 6.05
C PHE A 160 -11.42 -2.68 5.53
N LEU A 161 -10.29 -2.66 6.25
CA LEU A 161 -9.09 -1.95 5.84
C LEU A 161 -8.56 -2.41 4.47
N TYR A 162 -8.54 -3.72 4.23
CA TYR A 162 -8.17 -4.29 2.94
C TYR A 162 -9.12 -3.82 1.82
N LEU A 163 -10.44 -3.82 2.05
CA LEU A 163 -11.41 -3.36 1.06
C LEU A 163 -11.22 -1.88 0.74
N VAL A 164 -10.99 -1.02 1.75
CA VAL A 164 -10.68 0.40 1.53
C VAL A 164 -9.45 0.57 0.64
N MET A 165 -8.38 -0.21 0.87
CA MET A 165 -7.19 -0.19 0.02
C MET A 165 -7.47 -0.66 -1.41
N VAL A 166 -8.26 -1.72 -1.59
CA VAL A 166 -8.60 -2.25 -2.93
C VAL A 166 -9.45 -1.24 -3.69
N PHE A 167 -10.51 -0.70 -3.07
CA PHE A 167 -11.38 0.27 -3.73
C PHE A 167 -10.66 1.58 -4.06
N SER A 168 -9.79 2.07 -3.18
CA SER A 168 -8.97 3.26 -3.47
C SER A 168 -7.99 3.00 -4.62
N ALA A 169 -7.36 1.82 -4.66
CA ALA A 169 -6.46 1.45 -5.75
C ALA A 169 -7.20 1.27 -7.08
N LEU A 170 -8.38 0.62 -7.08
CA LEU A 170 -9.24 0.51 -8.26
C LEU A 170 -9.67 1.89 -8.75
N TYR A 171 -10.04 2.79 -7.85
CA TYR A 171 -10.38 4.16 -8.23
C TYR A 171 -9.21 4.86 -8.92
N VAL A 172 -7.99 4.72 -8.38
CA VAL A 172 -6.78 5.25 -8.99
C VAL A 172 -6.54 4.64 -10.38
N VAL A 173 -6.65 3.32 -10.52
CA VAL A 173 -6.38 2.62 -11.78
C VAL A 173 -7.43 2.94 -12.85
N LEU A 174 -8.70 3.00 -12.49
CA LEU A 174 -9.82 3.16 -13.43
C LEU A 174 -10.10 4.62 -13.80
N PHE A 175 -9.94 5.56 -12.86
CA PHE A 175 -10.34 6.95 -13.08
C PHE A 175 -9.18 7.94 -13.08
N ILE A 176 -8.21 7.79 -12.17
CA ILE A 176 -7.09 8.74 -12.06
C ILE A 176 -6.02 8.44 -13.10
N GLY A 177 -5.64 7.17 -13.27
CA GLY A 177 -4.59 6.72 -14.19
C GLY A 177 -4.83 7.18 -15.63
N PRO A 178 -6.03 6.98 -16.21
CA PRO A 178 -6.34 7.49 -17.54
C PRO A 178 -6.27 9.01 -17.64
N LYS A 179 -6.73 9.75 -16.61
CA LYS A 179 -6.65 11.22 -16.58
C LYS A 179 -5.21 11.73 -16.52
N LEU A 180 -4.35 11.09 -15.72
CA LEU A 180 -2.92 11.42 -15.66
C LEU A 180 -2.25 11.17 -17.02
N LYS A 181 -2.60 10.06 -17.69
CA LYS A 181 -2.06 9.73 -19.01
C LYS A 181 -2.58 10.65 -20.13
N ALA A 182 -3.85 11.05 -20.06
CA ALA A 182 -4.45 11.99 -21.01
C ALA A 182 -3.77 13.36 -20.94
N LYS A 183 -3.53 13.89 -19.74
CA LYS A 183 -2.80 15.15 -19.54
C LYS A 183 -1.33 15.09 -20.01
N ARG A 184 -0.66 13.93 -19.92
CA ARG A 184 0.68 13.74 -20.53
C ARG A 184 0.60 13.82 -22.06
N ARG A 185 -0.47 13.28 -22.66
CA ARG A 185 -0.69 13.23 -24.11
C ARG A 185 -1.16 14.55 -24.68
N GLU A 186 -1.90 15.32 -23.90
CA GLU A 186 -2.10 16.74 -24.11
C GLU A 186 -0.72 17.39 -23.91
N ALA A 187 0.13 17.26 -24.94
CA ALA A 187 1.36 18.00 -25.04
C ALA A 187 0.99 19.44 -24.71
N VAL A 188 1.62 20.01 -23.68
CA VAL A 188 1.59 21.46 -23.54
C VAL A 188 2.08 21.95 -24.90
N ALA A 189 1.19 22.59 -25.67
CA ALA A 189 1.57 23.17 -26.93
C ALA A 189 2.73 24.09 -26.58
N LEU A 190 3.94 23.69 -26.98
CA LEU A 190 5.16 24.42 -26.61
C LEU A 190 4.88 25.87 -26.96
N PRO A 191 4.93 26.78 -25.97
CA PRO A 191 4.69 28.17 -26.28
C PRO A 191 5.66 28.55 -27.40
N THR A 192 5.16 29.21 -28.43
CA THR A 192 6.02 29.84 -29.45
C THR A 192 6.81 31.01 -28.83
N GLY A 193 6.59 31.29 -27.54
CA GLY A 193 7.32 32.24 -26.71
C GLY A 193 8.59 31.65 -26.09
N LYS A 194 9.57 32.53 -25.83
CA LYS A 194 10.89 32.20 -25.29
C LYS A 194 10.91 31.97 -23.77
N GLU A 195 9.76 31.86 -23.10
CA GLU A 195 9.67 31.71 -21.64
C GLU A 195 8.82 30.48 -21.31
N PHE A 196 9.35 29.64 -20.43
CA PHE A 196 8.79 28.35 -20.05
C PHE A 196 8.64 28.29 -18.53
N THR A 197 7.56 27.69 -18.06
CA THR A 197 7.37 27.32 -16.67
C THR A 197 8.11 26.02 -16.33
N PRO A 198 8.39 25.74 -15.04
CA PRO A 198 8.94 24.45 -14.62
C PRO A 198 8.12 23.23 -15.07
N GLU A 199 6.79 23.34 -15.14
CA GLU A 199 5.92 22.27 -15.61
C GLU A 199 6.00 22.06 -17.13
N GLU A 200 6.13 23.14 -17.89
CA GLU A 200 6.38 23.08 -19.33
C GLU A 200 7.73 22.44 -19.62
N LEU A 201 8.76 22.82 -18.85
CA LEU A 201 10.06 22.15 -18.90
C LEU A 201 9.91 20.66 -18.59
N ALA A 202 9.21 20.28 -17.52
CA ALA A 202 8.98 18.87 -17.15
C ALA A 202 8.27 18.04 -18.24
N SER A 203 7.53 18.71 -19.14
CA SER A 203 6.93 18.04 -20.30
C SER A 203 7.91 17.79 -21.45
N CYS A 204 9.03 18.51 -21.49
CA CYS A 204 10.13 18.42 -22.47
C CYS A 204 11.18 17.37 -22.06
N ASP A 205 10.72 16.14 -21.76
CA ASP A 205 11.56 15.07 -21.19
C ASP A 205 12.24 14.14 -22.21
N GLY A 206 12.15 14.44 -23.52
CA GLY A 206 12.75 13.62 -24.57
C GLY A 206 12.11 12.25 -24.79
N LYS A 207 10.98 11.95 -24.14
CA LYS A 207 10.30 10.65 -24.22
C LYS A 207 9.04 10.74 -25.07
N GLN A 208 8.74 9.66 -25.79
CA GLN A 208 7.54 9.53 -26.63
C GLN A 208 7.45 10.61 -27.72
N GLY A 209 8.58 11.02 -28.29
CA GLY A 209 8.65 12.01 -29.36
C GLY A 209 8.55 13.47 -28.91
N ARG A 210 8.53 13.73 -27.58
CA ARG A 210 8.57 15.09 -27.04
C ARG A 210 9.99 15.67 -27.13
N PRO A 211 10.14 17.02 -27.16
CA PRO A 211 11.45 17.66 -27.10
C PRO A 211 12.20 17.26 -25.84
N ALA A 212 13.53 17.34 -25.88
CA ALA A 212 14.39 17.04 -24.74
C ALA A 212 15.11 18.32 -24.33
N TYR A 213 14.58 19.04 -23.34
CA TYR A 213 15.14 20.30 -22.85
C TYR A 213 15.62 20.16 -21.40
N PHE A 214 16.62 20.91 -20.98
CA PHE A 214 16.97 21.05 -19.56
C PHE A 214 17.20 22.51 -19.20
N GLY A 215 16.99 22.85 -17.93
CA GLY A 215 17.23 24.18 -17.39
C GLY A 215 18.66 24.32 -16.85
N TYR A 216 19.31 25.45 -17.11
CA TYR A 216 20.54 25.86 -16.44
C TYR A 216 20.61 27.38 -16.33
N GLY A 217 20.77 27.90 -15.10
CA GLY A 217 20.93 29.33 -14.85
C GLY A 217 19.75 30.17 -15.36
N GLY A 218 18.52 29.65 -15.28
CA GLY A 218 17.32 30.32 -15.79
C GLY A 218 17.15 30.27 -17.31
N LYS A 219 17.99 29.52 -18.03
CA LYS A 219 17.91 29.30 -19.48
C LYS A 219 17.56 27.86 -19.81
N LEU A 220 16.97 27.62 -20.97
CA LEU A 220 16.64 26.30 -21.49
C LEU A 220 17.53 25.92 -22.66
N TYR A 221 17.99 24.67 -22.65
CA TYR A 221 18.88 24.11 -23.66
C TYR A 221 18.31 22.84 -24.28
N ASP A 222 18.39 22.73 -25.61
CA ASP A 222 17.96 21.54 -26.36
C ASP A 222 19.06 20.47 -26.45
N VAL A 223 18.73 19.26 -26.02
CA VAL A 223 19.62 18.09 -26.05
C VAL A 223 19.10 16.95 -26.91
N ALA A 224 18.03 17.15 -27.68
CA ALA A 224 17.42 16.09 -28.49
C ALA A 224 18.40 15.47 -29.50
N ALA A 225 19.33 16.27 -30.06
CA ALA A 225 20.35 15.80 -30.99
C ALA A 225 21.57 15.15 -30.31
N SER A 226 21.69 15.21 -28.99
CA SER A 226 22.87 14.74 -28.27
C SER A 226 22.86 13.23 -28.06
N ARG A 227 23.94 12.56 -28.49
CA ARG A 227 24.13 11.10 -28.28
C ARG A 227 24.22 10.70 -26.81
N LEU A 228 24.50 11.65 -25.92
CA LEU A 228 24.62 11.44 -24.48
C LEU A 228 23.29 11.62 -23.73
N TRP A 229 22.22 12.01 -24.42
CA TRP A 229 20.88 12.29 -23.87
C TRP A 229 19.81 11.38 -24.49
N LYS A 230 20.14 10.10 -24.68
CA LYS A 230 19.23 9.14 -25.31
C LYS A 230 17.94 9.02 -24.50
N GLN A 231 16.79 9.21 -25.17
CA GLN A 231 15.46 9.21 -24.54
C GLN A 231 15.34 10.21 -23.36
N GLY A 232 16.07 11.33 -23.44
CA GLY A 232 16.09 12.38 -22.42
C GLY A 232 16.79 11.97 -21.13
N VAL A 233 17.66 10.96 -21.15
CA VAL A 233 18.42 10.52 -19.97
C VAL A 233 19.91 10.68 -20.23
N HIS A 234 20.59 11.37 -19.31
CA HIS A 234 22.04 11.55 -19.32
C HIS A 234 22.72 10.71 -18.24
N MET A 235 23.63 9.84 -18.67
CA MET A 235 24.41 8.94 -17.80
C MET A 235 23.58 8.11 -16.82
N GLY A 236 22.30 7.87 -17.13
CA GLY A 236 21.37 7.15 -16.25
C GLY A 236 21.01 7.88 -14.95
N ARG A 237 21.41 9.16 -14.79
CA ARG A 237 21.28 9.91 -13.53
C ARG A 237 20.51 11.21 -13.65
N HIS A 238 20.57 11.87 -14.81
CA HIS A 238 19.95 13.18 -15.00
C HIS A 238 18.91 13.10 -16.12
N ASN A 239 17.74 13.71 -15.93
CA ASN A 239 16.66 13.69 -16.90
C ASN A 239 16.50 15.06 -17.57
N ALA A 240 16.13 15.03 -18.85
CA ALA A 240 15.55 16.18 -19.51
C ALA A 240 14.19 16.48 -18.84
N GLY A 241 13.81 17.74 -18.87
CA GLY A 241 12.66 18.31 -18.18
C GLY A 241 12.92 18.75 -16.74
N GLU A 242 14.19 18.81 -16.32
CA GLU A 242 14.60 19.28 -15.00
C GLU A 242 15.50 20.52 -15.12
N ASP A 243 15.53 21.34 -14.07
CA ASP A 243 16.58 22.34 -13.87
C ASP A 243 17.81 21.66 -13.26
N LEU A 244 18.90 21.64 -14.03
CA LEU A 244 20.14 20.94 -13.70
C LEU A 244 21.24 21.91 -13.25
N THR A 245 20.89 23.15 -12.89
CA THR A 245 21.83 24.16 -12.38
C THR A 245 22.67 23.63 -11.21
N GLU A 246 22.04 22.99 -10.23
CA GLU A 246 22.74 22.39 -9.08
C GLU A 246 23.44 21.08 -9.44
N ALA A 247 22.86 20.29 -10.36
CA ALA A 247 23.43 19.02 -10.76
C ALA A 247 24.78 19.18 -11.48
N LEU A 248 24.95 20.26 -12.26
CA LEU A 248 26.20 20.54 -12.99
C LEU A 248 27.40 20.73 -12.05
N LYS A 249 27.19 21.20 -10.81
CA LYS A 249 28.27 21.39 -9.82
C LYS A 249 29.01 20.09 -9.47
N TYR A 250 28.35 18.94 -9.67
CA TYR A 250 28.89 17.61 -9.37
C TYR A 250 29.24 16.83 -10.64
N ALA A 251 29.15 17.45 -11.82
CA ALA A 251 29.44 16.81 -13.09
C ALA A 251 30.96 16.72 -13.35
N PRO A 252 31.44 15.73 -14.13
CA PRO A 252 32.84 15.62 -14.52
C PRO A 252 33.25 16.62 -15.64
N HIS A 253 32.40 17.62 -15.91
CA HIS A 253 32.60 18.67 -16.90
C HIS A 253 31.92 19.95 -16.41
N GLY A 254 32.33 21.09 -16.95
CA GLY A 254 31.75 22.39 -16.62
C GLY A 254 30.68 22.86 -17.61
N PHE A 255 30.41 24.16 -17.54
CA PHE A 255 29.44 24.85 -18.38
C PHE A 255 29.82 24.85 -19.87
N GLU A 256 31.08 24.61 -20.22
CA GLU A 256 31.52 24.54 -21.61
C GLU A 256 30.76 23.49 -22.42
N LYS A 257 30.30 22.40 -21.80
CA LYS A 257 29.46 21.40 -22.48
C LYS A 257 28.01 21.84 -22.63
N VAL A 258 27.50 22.65 -21.70
CA VAL A 258 26.15 23.23 -21.76
C VAL A 258 26.09 24.30 -22.85
N ALA A 259 27.12 25.14 -22.96
CA ALA A 259 27.20 26.22 -23.94
C ALA A 259 27.22 25.73 -25.41
N LEU A 260 27.54 24.47 -25.66
CA LEU A 260 27.47 23.84 -26.98
C LEU A 260 26.04 23.46 -27.39
N MET A 261 25.09 23.47 -26.46
CA MET A 261 23.70 23.10 -26.72
C MET A 261 22.91 24.33 -27.20
N PRO A 262 21.96 24.17 -28.14
CA PRO A 262 21.10 25.28 -28.58
C PRO A 262 20.26 25.83 -27.43
N GLU A 263 20.33 27.14 -27.20
CA GLU A 263 19.44 27.84 -26.26
C GLU A 263 18.06 28.03 -26.93
N VAL A 264 17.00 27.55 -26.26
CA VAL A 264 15.62 27.57 -26.81
C VAL A 264 14.68 28.51 -26.06
N GLY A 265 15.09 29.01 -24.90
CA GLY A 265 14.28 29.93 -24.09
C GLY A 265 14.83 30.16 -22.69
N THR A 266 13.96 30.68 -21.83
CA THR A 266 14.21 31.03 -20.44
C THR A 266 13.21 30.31 -19.53
N LEU A 267 13.64 30.00 -18.32
CA LEU A 267 12.83 29.35 -17.30
C LEU A 267 12.26 30.42 -16.35
N SER A 268 10.95 30.56 -16.34
CA SER A 268 10.24 31.49 -15.47
C SER A 268 10.42 31.10 -14.00
N LEU A 269 10.72 32.09 -13.16
CA LEU A 269 10.82 31.91 -11.71
C LEU A 269 9.46 31.78 -11.02
N GLN A 270 8.34 31.88 -11.76
CA GLN A 270 7.01 31.82 -11.17
C GLN A 270 6.79 30.51 -10.41
N THR A 271 6.72 30.69 -9.10
CA THR A 271 6.83 29.67 -8.08
C THR A 271 5.42 29.10 -7.80
N GLN A 272 5.29 27.79 -7.95
CA GLN A 272 4.26 26.94 -7.33
C GLN A 272 2.81 27.17 -7.81
N ARG A 273 2.44 26.47 -8.89
CA ARG A 273 1.04 26.18 -9.15
C ARG A 273 0.47 25.33 -8.00
N LYS A 274 -0.71 25.68 -7.48
CA LYS A 274 -1.49 24.78 -6.59
C LYS A 274 -1.74 23.46 -7.32
N ALA A 275 -1.21 22.36 -6.79
CA ALA A 275 -1.38 21.03 -7.38
C ALA A 275 -2.87 20.76 -7.71
N PRO A 276 -3.19 20.33 -8.94
CA PRO A 276 -4.56 20.07 -9.34
C PRO A 276 -5.23 19.04 -8.41
N LEU A 277 -6.55 19.11 -8.28
CA LEU A 277 -7.31 18.28 -7.33
C LEU A 277 -7.00 16.78 -7.45
N HIS A 278 -6.92 16.24 -8.67
CA HIS A 278 -6.64 14.81 -8.91
C HIS A 278 -5.26 14.38 -8.41
N GLU A 279 -4.26 15.26 -8.46
CA GLU A 279 -2.92 14.98 -7.97
C GLU A 279 -2.91 14.97 -6.44
N ARG A 280 -3.54 15.97 -5.81
CA ARG A 280 -3.70 15.99 -4.34
C ARG A 280 -4.47 14.76 -3.84
N VAL A 281 -5.53 14.37 -4.54
CA VAL A 281 -6.31 13.16 -4.25
C VAL A 281 -5.45 11.91 -4.41
N PHE A 282 -4.63 11.84 -5.47
CA PHE A 282 -3.69 10.73 -5.67
C PHE A 282 -2.68 10.61 -4.51
N PHE A 283 -2.02 11.70 -4.14
CA PHE A 283 -1.08 11.70 -3.00
C PHE A 283 -1.78 11.33 -1.69
N PHE A 284 -2.96 11.89 -1.43
CA PHE A 284 -3.76 11.54 -0.27
C PHE A 284 -4.06 10.03 -0.22
N MET A 285 -4.55 9.45 -1.33
CA MET A 285 -4.85 8.02 -1.41
C MET A 285 -3.60 7.15 -1.23
N ALA A 286 -2.47 7.56 -1.80
CA ALA A 286 -1.19 6.86 -1.65
C ALA A 286 -0.77 6.78 -0.16
N TYR A 287 -0.73 7.91 0.54
CA TYR A 287 -0.36 7.93 1.96
C TYR A 287 -1.42 7.32 2.88
N MET A 288 -2.69 7.41 2.52
CA MET A 288 -3.77 6.69 3.22
C MET A 288 -3.54 5.18 3.12
N ASN A 289 -3.27 4.65 1.94
CA ASN A 289 -3.00 3.21 1.75
C ASN A 289 -1.73 2.77 2.50
N LEU A 290 -0.68 3.58 2.50
CA LEU A 290 0.52 3.32 3.32
C LEU A 290 0.18 3.25 4.81
N SER A 291 -0.64 4.17 5.31
CA SER A 291 -1.07 4.19 6.72
C SER A 291 -1.91 2.96 7.06
N ILE A 292 -2.83 2.58 6.17
CA ILE A 292 -3.67 1.37 6.34
C ILE A 292 -2.80 0.12 6.43
N VAL A 293 -1.75 0.02 5.64
CA VAL A 293 -0.81 -1.11 5.71
C VAL A 293 -0.20 -1.27 7.11
N PHE A 294 0.23 -0.17 7.75
CA PHE A 294 0.72 -0.22 9.12
C PHE A 294 -0.38 -0.58 10.13
N LEU A 295 -1.61 -0.09 9.93
CA LEU A 295 -2.75 -0.49 10.77
C LEU A 295 -3.07 -1.98 10.66
N VAL A 296 -2.96 -2.58 9.46
CA VAL A 296 -3.13 -4.02 9.28
C VAL A 296 -2.04 -4.81 10.02
N VAL A 297 -0.79 -4.35 9.98
CA VAL A 297 0.30 -4.95 10.76
C VAL A 297 0.05 -4.82 12.27
N LEU A 298 -0.44 -3.67 12.72
CA LEU A 298 -0.83 -3.46 14.12
C LEU A 298 -1.94 -4.43 14.54
N ILE A 299 -2.97 -4.64 13.71
CA ILE A 299 -4.03 -5.63 13.98
C ILE A 299 -3.45 -7.03 14.12
N LEU A 300 -2.48 -7.41 13.28
CA LEU A 300 -1.79 -8.70 13.39
C LEU A 300 -0.97 -8.82 14.68
N ALA A 301 -0.32 -7.74 15.10
CA ALA A 301 0.40 -7.69 16.37
C ALA A 301 -0.56 -7.81 17.56
N LEU A 302 -1.65 -7.04 17.57
CA LEU A 302 -2.69 -7.13 18.59
C LEU A 302 -3.22 -8.55 18.68
N TRP A 303 -3.54 -9.19 17.56
CA TRP A 303 -4.02 -10.56 17.54
C TRP A 303 -3.00 -11.57 18.12
N ARG A 304 -1.69 -11.34 17.99
CA ARG A 304 -0.68 -12.24 18.57
C ARG A 304 -0.40 -12.00 20.05
N TRP A 305 -0.58 -10.77 20.53
CA TRP A 305 -0.18 -10.32 21.86
C TRP A 305 -1.35 -9.87 22.76
N SER A 306 -2.59 -10.18 22.38
CA SER A 306 -3.82 -9.99 23.17
C SER A 306 -4.47 -11.33 23.50
#